data_AF-A0A3N0W196-F1
#
_entry.id   AF-A0A3N0W196-F1
#
_cell.length_a   1.000
_cell.length_b   1.000
_cell.length_c   1.000
_cell.angle_alpha   90.00
_cell.angle_beta   90.00
_cell.angle_gamma   90.00
#
_symmetry.space_group_name_H-M   'P 1'
#
loop_
_entity.id
_entity.type
_entity.pdbx_description
1 polymer ?
#
loop_
_entity_poly.entity_id
_entity_poly.type
_entity_poly.pdbx_seq_one_letter_code
_entity_poly.pdbx_strand_id
1 'polypeptide(L)' 'MTTYKQAGIGEYLYLAMGICNGHKVVMGVGYTYEYADKKAKEFELASKRLVKYVDISLIKTGEKEKCMTLKKLD' A
#
# COMPACT_ATOMS: atom_id res chain seq x y z
N MET A 1 10.79 8.05 19.81
CA MET A 1 9.89 6.89 19.58
C MET A 1 8.53 7.45 19.18
N THR A 2 8.15 7.32 17.91
CA THR A 2 6.85 7.81 17.43
C THR A 2 5.82 6.72 17.66
N THR A 3 5.04 6.84 18.74
CA THR A 3 4.00 5.90 19.11
C THR A 3 2.83 6.08 18.15
N TYR A 4 2.72 5.23 17.14
CA TYR A 4 1.53 5.21 16.29
C TYR A 4 0.39 4.57 17.08
N LYS A 5 -0.62 5.38 17.42
CA LYS A 5 -1.88 4.92 17.99
C LYS A 5 -2.45 3.88 17.01
N GLN A 6 -2.47 2.62 17.41
CA GLN A 6 -2.95 1.53 16.55
C GLN A 6 -4.43 1.78 16.30
N ALA A 7 -4.76 2.24 15.10
CA ALA A 7 -6.12 2.46 14.66
C ALA A 7 -6.91 1.15 14.69
N GLY A 8 -8.23 1.24 14.88
CA GLY A 8 -9.09 0.05 14.88
C GLY A 8 -8.96 -0.72 13.56
N ILE A 9 -9.05 -2.04 13.61
CA ILE A 9 -9.09 -2.86 12.37
C ILE A 9 -10.25 -2.36 11.51
N GLY A 10 -9.94 -2.00 10.26
CA GLY A 10 -10.93 -1.47 9.32
C GLY A 10 -11.16 0.04 9.39
N GLU A 11 -10.49 0.77 10.29
CA GLU A 11 -10.52 2.25 10.28
C GLU A 11 -9.69 2.81 9.11
N TYR A 12 -8.58 2.14 8.78
CA TYR A 12 -7.73 2.48 7.65
C TYR A 12 -7.43 1.27 6.77
N LEU A 13 -7.17 1.55 5.49
CA LEU A 13 -6.71 0.64 4.48
C LEU A 13 -5.30 1.06 4.04
N TYR A 14 -4.42 0.06 3.94
CA TYR A 14 -3.09 0.18 3.37
C TYR A 14 -3.18 -0.23 1.90
N LEU A 15 -2.98 0.73 1.01
CA LEU A 15 -2.97 0.54 -0.43
C LEU A 15 -1.52 0.51 -0.91
N ALA A 16 -1.02 -0.67 -1.25
CA ALA A 16 0.26 -0.79 -1.89
C ALA A 16 0.15 -0.35 -3.35
N MET A 17 0.93 0.66 -3.72
CA MET A 17 0.86 1.35 -5.00
C MET A 17 2.03 0.97 -5.89
N GLY A 18 1.76 0.83 -7.18
CA GLY A 18 2.78 0.64 -8.20
C GLY A 18 2.62 1.54 -9.39
N ILE A 19 3.57 1.41 -10.30
CA ILE A 19 3.55 2.04 -11.62
C ILE A 19 3.48 0.93 -12.68
N CYS A 20 2.46 1.02 -13.54
CA CYS A 20 2.28 0.19 -14.72
C CYS A 20 2.16 1.09 -15.94
N ASN A 21 3.09 0.99 -16.89
CA ASN A 21 3.11 1.82 -18.12
C ASN A 21 2.92 3.33 -17.86
N GLY A 22 3.56 3.87 -16.81
CA GLY A 22 3.47 5.28 -16.44
C GLY A 22 2.25 5.68 -15.61
N HIS A 23 1.30 4.77 -15.39
CA HIS A 23 0.11 5.01 -14.56
C HIS A 23 0.26 4.44 -13.15
N LYS A 24 -0.26 5.18 -12.16
CA LYS A 24 -0.31 4.71 -10.78
C LYS A 24 -1.45 3.70 -10.61
N VAL A 25 -1.14 2.54 -10.05
CA VAL A 25 -2.09 1.43 -9.86
C VAL A 25 -2.02 0.92 -8.43
N VAL A 26 -3.12 0.36 -7.92
CA VAL A 26 -3.13 -0.36 -6.64
C VAL A 26 -2.72 -1.81 -6.92
N MET A 27 -1.68 -2.28 -6.26
CA MET A 27 -1.15 -3.65 -6.36
C MET A 27 -1.66 -4.55 -5.24
N GLY A 28 -2.05 -3.97 -4.09
CA GLY A 28 -2.54 -4.72 -2.95
C GLY A 28 -3.29 -3.82 -1.96
N VAL A 29 -4.27 -4.41 -1.27
CA VAL A 29 -5.04 -3.75 -0.22
C VAL A 29 -4.98 -4.62 1.03
N GLY A 30 -4.69 -4.02 2.17
CA GLY A 30 -4.65 -4.72 3.45
C GLY A 30 -5.14 -3.87 4.60
N TYR A 31 -5.61 -4.52 5.66
CA TYR A 31 -5.88 -3.88 6.96
C TYR A 31 -4.61 -3.66 7.78
N THR A 32 -3.50 -4.29 7.40
CA THR A 32 -2.18 -4.08 7.98
C THR A 32 -1.17 -3.73 6.89
N TYR A 33 -0.15 -2.96 7.27
CA TYR A 33 0.93 -2.57 6.38
C TYR A 33 1.65 -3.81 5.81
N GLU A 34 1.99 -4.76 6.68
CA GLU A 34 2.79 -5.94 6.34
C GLU A 34 2.08 -6.82 5.31
N TYR A 35 0.75 -6.94 5.42
CA TYR A 35 -0.02 -7.74 4.47
C TYR A 35 -0.09 -7.08 3.09
N ALA A 36 -0.34 -5.77 3.04
CA ALA A 36 -0.36 -5.01 1.78
C ALA A 36 1.02 -5.04 1.09
N ASP A 37 2.10 -4.84 1.86
CA ASP A 37 3.48 -4.89 1.37
C ASP A 37 3.84 -6.28 0.81
N LYS A 38 3.53 -7.34 1.56
CA LYS A 38 3.76 -8.73 1.12
C LYS A 38 3.07 -9.01 -0.22
N LYS A 39 1.80 -8.63 -0.35
CA LYS A 39 1.02 -8.87 -1.57
C LYS A 39 1.54 -8.08 -2.77
N ALA A 40 1.99 -6.85 -2.57
CA ALA A 40 2.60 -6.07 -3.65
C ALA A 40 3.92 -6.66 -4.13
N LYS A 41 4.79 -7.15 -3.22
CA LYS A 41 6.03 -7.86 -3.57
C LYS A 41 5.76 -9.15 -4.34
N GLU A 42 4.78 -9.96 -3.89
CA GLU A 42 4.35 -11.17 -4.60
C GLU A 42 3.85 -10.84 -6.02
N PHE A 43 3.05 -9.77 -6.17
CA PHE A 43 2.52 -9.35 -7.47
C PHE A 43 3.60 -8.75 -8.40
N GLU A 44 4.53 -7.95 -7.87
CA GLU A 44 5.67 -7.43 -8.64
C GLU A 44 6.48 -8.58 -9.25
N LEU A 45 6.77 -9.62 -8.45
CA LEU A 45 7.48 -10.81 -8.92
C LEU A 45 6.66 -11.59 -9.97
N ALA A 46 5.38 -11.86 -9.70
CA ALA A 46 4.51 -12.59 -10.62
C ALA A 46 4.30 -11.87 -11.96
N SER A 47 4.24 -10.53 -11.94
CA SER A 47 4.14 -9.69 -13.14
C SER A 47 5.45 -9.58 -13.93
N LYS A 48 6.51 -10.30 -13.51
CA LYS A 48 7.87 -10.18 -14.07
C LYS A 48 8.38 -8.73 -14.04
N ARG A 49 8.04 -7.99 -12.98
CA ARG A 49 8.38 -6.57 -12.78
C ARG A 49 7.83 -5.62 -13.85
N LEU A 50 6.78 -6.02 -14.58
CA LEU A 50 6.03 -5.13 -15.46
C LEU A 50 5.33 -4.02 -14.67
N VAL A 51 4.81 -4.37 -13.48
CA VAL A 51 4.27 -3.41 -12.52
C VAL A 51 5.28 -3.25 -11.40
N LYS A 52 5.81 -2.03 -11.25
CA LYS A 52 6.85 -1.72 -10.25
C LYS A 52 6.24 -1.22 -8.96
N TYR A 53 6.58 -1.84 -7.83
CA TYR A 53 6.09 -1.45 -6.51
C TYR A 53 6.86 -0.23 -5.96
N VAL A 54 6.11 0.81 -5.57
CA VAL A 54 6.65 2.14 -5.26
C VAL A 54 6.46 2.54 -3.80
N ASP A 55 5.22 2.58 -3.32
CA ASP A 55 4.88 3.12 -2.00
C ASP A 55 3.62 2.46 -1.42
N ILE A 56 3.32 2.69 -0.15
CA ILE A 56 2.02 2.34 0.45
C ILE A 56 1.30 3.62 0.82
N SER A 57 0.06 3.79 0.37
CA SER A 57 -0.81 4.87 0.80
C SER A 57 -1.74 4.39 1.92
N LEU A 58 -1.89 5.20 2.97
CA LEU A 58 -2.87 4.98 4.03
C LEU A 58 -4.11 5.80 3.72
N ILE A 59 -5.27 5.13 3.64
CA ILE A 59 -6.56 5.77 3.39
C ILE A 59 -7.52 5.38 4.51
N LYS A 60 -8.30 6.34 4.99
CA LYS A 60 -9.36 6.07 5.95
C LYS A 60 -10.54 5.41 5.25
N THR A 61 -11.09 4.35 5.83
CA THR A 61 -12.14 3.56 5.20
C THR A 61 -13.37 4.42 4.91
N GLY A 62 -13.88 4.33 3.68
CA GLY A 62 -15.03 5.13 3.21
C GLY A 62 -14.65 6.50 2.62
N GLU A 63 -13.39 6.92 2.75
CA GLU A 63 -12.89 8.14 2.12
C GLU A 63 -12.24 7.82 0.76
N LYS A 64 -12.38 8.76 -0.20
CA LYS A 64 -11.82 8.61 -1.56
C LYS A 64 -10.46 9.28 -1.72
N GLU A 65 -10.05 10.08 -0.74
CA GLU A 65 -8.81 10.83 -0.75
C GLU A 65 -7.78 10.15 0.16
N LYS A 66 -6.52 10.14 -0.27
CA LYS A 66 -5.43 9.55 0.52
C LYS A 66 -5.16 10.40 1.77
N CYS A 67 -4.97 9.77 2.92
CA CYS A 67 -4.59 10.47 4.14
C CYS A 67 -3.08 10.73 4.16
N MET A 68 -2.28 9.73 3.79
CA MET A 68 -0.82 9.79 3.88
C MET A 68 -0.16 8.79 2.93
N THR A 69 1.09 9.07 2.51
CA THR A 69 1.93 8.12 1.75
C THR A 69 3.13 7.71 2.59
N LEU A 70 3.33 6.40 2.76
CA LEU A 70 4.45 5.76 3.44
C LEU A 70 5.45 5.27 2.38
N LYS A 71 6.74 5.56 2.60
CA LYS A 71 7.82 4.99 1.78
C LYS A 71 8.01 3.52 2.16
N LYS A 72 8.24 2.65 1.18
CA LYS A 72 8.63 1.25 1.44
C LYS A 72 9.96 1.21 2.21
N LEU A 73 10.09 0.25 3.12
CA LEU A 73 11.38 -0.10 3.70
C LEU A 73 12.16 -0.97 2.70
N ASP A 74 13.40 -0.57 2.42
CA ASP A 74 14.35 -1.26 1.54
C ASP A 74 14.73 -2.65 2.09
#